data_AF-A0A5Y3Y4Q8-F1
#
_entry.id   AF-A0A5Y3Y4Q8-F1
#
_cell.length_a   1.000
_cell.length_b   1.000
_cell.length_c   1.000
_cell.angle_alpha   90.00
_cell.angle_beta   90.00
_cell.angle_gamma   90.00
#
_symmetry.space_group_name_H-M   'P 1'
#
loop_
_entity.id
_entity.type
_entity.pdbx_description
1 polymer ?
#
loop_
_entity_poly.entity_id
_entity_poly.type
_entity_poly.pdbx_seq_one_letter_code
_entity_poly.pdbx_strand_id
1 'polypeptide(L)' 'MATSLQSHIVVLPYVQPLAAGSEFHQMISGIEQKLLDRVKAALDEAGVAWIDPRTKERSKPAVADSVEGSDNA' A
#
# COMPACT_ATOMS: atom_id res chain seq x y z
N MET A 1 6.17 8.82 29.64
CA MET A 1 6.41 7.62 28.82
C MET A 1 5.80 7.88 27.46
N ALA A 2 6.60 8.33 26.49
CA ALA A 2 6.11 8.52 25.13
C ALA A 2 6.01 7.14 24.48
N THR A 3 4.79 6.62 24.34
CA THR A 3 4.54 5.45 23.49
C THR A 3 4.89 5.85 22.07
N SER A 4 6.00 5.33 21.56
CA SER A 4 6.29 5.35 20.12
C SER A 4 5.11 4.65 19.44
N LEU A 5 4.21 5.45 18.84
CA LEU A 5 3.18 4.96 17.94
C LEU A 5 3.91 4.43 16.71
N GLN A 6 4.40 3.19 16.77
CA GLN A 6 4.87 2.50 15.59
C GLN A 6 3.66 2.33 14.66
N SER A 7 3.59 3.22 13.67
CA SER A 7 2.58 3.20 12.62
C SER A 7 2.76 1.90 11.84
N HIS A 8 1.81 0.97 12.03
CA HIS A 8 1.80 -0.27 11.25
C HIS A 8 1.36 0.08 9.83
N ILE A 9 2.29 -0.01 8.87
CA ILE A 9 2.01 0.17 7.44
C ILE A 9 1.91 -1.21 6.81
N VAL A 10 0.79 -1.47 6.12
CA VAL A 10 0.55 -2.71 5.39
C VAL A 10 1.03 -2.54 3.93
N VAL A 11 1.86 -3.46 3.47
CA VAL A 11 2.20 -3.58 2.04
C VAL A 11 1.17 -4.50 1.39
N LEU A 12 0.45 -4.00 0.39
CA LEU A 12 -0.60 -4.79 -0.26
C LEU A 12 0.01 -6.02 -0.96
N PRO A 13 -0.45 -7.25 -0.65
CA PRO A 13 0.09 -8.46 -1.27
C PRO A 13 -0.26 -8.50 -2.76
N TYR A 14 0.70 -8.93 -3.58
CA TYR A 14 0.52 -9.16 -5.02
C TYR A 14 0.95 -10.58 -5.38
N VAL A 15 0.14 -11.25 -6.18
CA VAL A 15 0.51 -12.52 -6.80
C VAL A 15 0.42 -12.32 -8.30
N GLN A 16 1.57 -12.27 -8.96
CA GLN A 16 1.62 -12.16 -10.41
C GLN A 16 0.95 -13.39 -11.05
N PRO A 17 -0.02 -13.22 -11.96
CA PRO A 17 -0.64 -14.36 -12.62
C PRO A 17 0.42 -15.12 -13.43
N LEU A 18 0.59 -16.41 -13.15
CA LEU A 18 1.41 -17.29 -13.98
C LEU A 18 0.71 -17.49 -15.33
N ALA A 19 1.12 -16.70 -16.33
CA ALA A 19 0.84 -16.88 -17.75
C ALA A 19 -0.54 -17.47 -18.07
N ALA A 20 -1.63 -16.82 -17.62
CA ALA A 20 -2.96 -17.13 -18.14
C ALA A 20 -3.06 -16.69 -19.61
N GLY A 21 -3.85 -17.37 -20.44
CA GLY A 21 -4.14 -16.89 -21.81
C GLY A 21 -4.66 -15.45 -21.80
N SER A 22 -4.46 -14.69 -22.88
CA SER A 22 -4.71 -13.23 -22.94
C SER A 22 -6.11 -12.82 -22.45
N GLU A 23 -7.15 -13.59 -22.77
CA GLU A 23 -8.53 -13.34 -22.30
C GLU A 23 -8.71 -13.60 -20.80
N PHE A 24 -8.11 -14.68 -20.27
CA PHE A 24 -8.12 -14.96 -18.83
C PHE A 24 -7.32 -13.91 -18.05
N HIS A 25 -6.23 -13.38 -18.62
CA HIS A 25 -5.47 -12.29 -18.02
C HIS A 25 -6.29 -11.01 -17.87
N GLN A 26 -7.11 -10.66 -18.87
CA GLN A 26 -7.97 -9.48 -18.80
C GLN A 26 -9.13 -9.67 -17.80
N MET A 27 -9.72 -10.86 -17.75
CA MET A 27 -10.79 -11.13 -16.78
C MET A 27 -10.26 -11.16 -15.34
N ILE A 28 -9.11 -11.81 -15.11
CA ILE A 28 -8.48 -11.91 -13.80
C ILE A 28 -8.01 -10.54 -13.32
N SER A 29 -7.44 -9.71 -14.20
CA SER A 29 -6.96 -8.37 -13.82
C SER A 29 -8.09 -7.45 -13.36
N GLY A 30 -9.28 -7.53 -13.98
CA GLY A 30 -10.45 -6.76 -13.55
C GLY A 30 -11.01 -7.21 -12.19
N ILE A 31 -10.98 -8.51 -11.90
CA ILE A 31 -11.40 -9.05 -10.59
C ILE A 31 -10.37 -8.68 -9.52
N GLU A 32 -9.08 -8.78 -9.84
CA GLU A 32 -7.97 -8.45 -8.94
C GLU A 32 -8.00 -6.96 -8.56
N GLN A 33 -8.21 -6.05 -9.52
CA GLN A 33 -8.35 -4.62 -9.23
C GLN A 33 -9.50 -4.34 -8.26
N LYS A 34 -10.68 -4.92 -8.52
CA LYS A 34 -11.84 -4.75 -7.62
C LYS A 34 -11.58 -5.30 -6.22
N LEU A 35 -10.83 -6.40 -6.09
CA LEU A 35 -10.45 -6.93 -4.79
C LEU A 35 -9.48 -5.98 -4.07
N LEU A 36 -8.47 -5.47 -4.78
CA LEU A 36 -7.52 -4.51 -4.24
C LEU A 36 -8.21 -3.24 -3.76
N ASP A 37 -9.15 -2.71 -4.52
CA ASP A 37 -9.92 -1.52 -4.13
C ASP A 37 -10.71 -1.74 -2.84
N ARG A 38 -11.32 -2.94 -2.68
CA ARG A 38 -12.03 -3.31 -1.44
C ARG A 38 -11.09 -3.41 -0.25
N VAL A 39 -9.89 -3.97 -0.45
CA VAL A 39 -8.88 -4.05 0.61
C VAL A 39 -8.39 -2.66 1.01
N LYS A 40 -8.11 -1.78 0.03
CA LYS A 40 -7.75 -0.37 0.29
C LYS A 40 -8.84 0.32 1.12
N ALA A 41 -10.10 0.21 0.71
CA ALA A 41 -11.23 0.79 1.43
C ALA A 41 -11.39 0.25 2.86
N ALA A 42 -11.23 -1.06 3.06
CA ALA A 42 -11.30 -1.66 4.39
C ALA A 42 -10.14 -1.23 5.30
N LEU A 43 -8.94 -1.05 4.74
CA LEU A 43 -7.78 -0.52 5.47
C LEU A 43 -7.99 0.95 5.83
N ASP A 44 -8.58 1.74 4.94
CA ASP A 44 -8.94 3.14 5.20
C ASP A 44 -10.00 3.25 6.32
N GLU A 45 -11.05 2.42 6.28
CA GLU A 45 -12.08 2.33 7.33
C GLU A 45 -11.47 1.91 8.69
N ALA A 46 -10.49 1.00 8.67
CA ALA A 46 -9.75 0.58 9.86
C ALA A 46 -8.68 1.61 10.32
N GLY A 47 -8.46 2.70 9.59
CA GLY A 47 -7.44 3.71 9.88
C GLY A 47 -5.99 3.22 9.68
N VAL A 48 -5.81 2.09 8.99
CA VAL A 48 -4.52 1.45 8.75
C VAL A 48 -3.85 2.06 7.52
N ALA A 49 -2.59 2.47 7.67
CA ALA A 49 -1.82 2.99 6.56
C ALA A 49 -1.43 1.86 5.60
N TRP A 50 -1.51 2.10 4.29
CA TRP A 50 -1.15 1.11 3.28
C TRP A 50 -0.34 1.72 2.14
N ILE A 51 0.44 0.86 1.48
CA ILE A 51 1.21 1.17 0.28
C ILE A 51 0.89 0.13 -0.79
N ASP A 52 0.51 0.59 -1.98
CA ASP A 52 0.42 -0.25 -3.17
C ASP A 52 1.74 -0.16 -3.94
N PRO A 53 2.61 -1.20 -3.89
CA PRO A 53 3.91 -1.15 -4.54
C PRO A 53 3.81 -1.12 -6.08
N ARG A 54 2.64 -1.46 -6.66
CA ARG A 54 2.43 -1.50 -8.11
C ARG A 54 2.24 -0.10 -8.69
N THR A 55 1.37 0.69 -8.06
CA THR A 55 1.02 2.04 -8.49
C THR A 55 1.80 3.12 -7.75
N LYS A 56 2.49 2.75 -6.67
CA LYS A 56 3.13 3.65 -5.69
C LYS A 56 2.12 4.51 -4.92
N GLU A 57 0.83 4.19 -5.00
CA GLU A 57 -0.21 4.83 -4.19
C GLU A 57 -0.04 4.50 -2.72
N ARG A 58 -0.42 5.45 -1.87
CA ARG A 58 -0.35 5.34 -0.41
C ARG A 58 -1.57 6.01 0.19
N SER A 59 -2.14 5.45 1.26
CA SER A 59 -3.28 6.10 1.95
C SER A 59 -2.90 7.32 2.78
N LYS A 60 -1.63 7.43 3.15
CA LYS A 60 -1.08 8.61 3.83
C LYS A 60 0.10 9.15 3.02
N PRO A 61 0.32 10.48 3.04
CA PRO A 61 1.53 11.05 2.48
C PRO A 61 2.75 10.31 3.01
N ALA A 62 3.77 10.16 2.17
CA ALA A 62 5.07 9.75 2.69
C ALA A 62 5.39 10.70 3.86
N VAL A 63 5.64 10.16 5.05
CA VAL A 63 6.40 10.91 6.04
C VAL A 63 7.69 11.21 5.29
N ALA A 64 7.84 12.45 4.83
CA ALA A 64 9.12 12.93 4.38
C ALA A 64 10.08 12.54 5.49
N ASP A 65 11.25 12.02 5.13
CA ASP A 65 12.36 11.95 6.06
C ASP A 65 12.59 13.38 6.58
N SER A 66 11.87 13.76 7.63
CA SER A 66 12.27 14.77 8.57
C SER A 66 13.42 14.15 9.36
N VAL A 67 14.52 13.88 8.65
CA VAL A 67 15.84 13.98 9.23
C VAL A 67 16.02 15.47 9.47
N GLU A 68 15.47 15.85 10.62
CA GLU A 68 15.82 17.01 11.40
C GLU A 68 17.30 17.32 11.21
N GLY A 69 17.59 18.54 10.78
CA GLY A 69 18.95 19.01 10.58
C GLY A 69 19.77 18.78 11.84
N SER A 70 20.72 17.85 11.77
CA SER A 70 21.82 17.83 12.71
C SER A 70 22.82 18.87 12.25
N ASP A 71 22.67 20.04 12.86
CA ASP A 71 23.70 20.99 13.24
C ASP A 71 25.12 20.40 13.08
N ASN A 72 25.92 20.99 12.20
CA ASN A 72 27.36 20.78 12.21
C ASN A 72 28.02 22.17 12.27
N ALA A 73 28.12 22.65 13.52
CA ALA A 73 28.94 23.78 13.93
C ALA A 73 30.44 23.52 13.63
#